data_AF-W5PVA9-F1
#
_entry.id   AF-W5PVA9-F1
#
_cell.length_a   1.000
_cell.length_b   1.000
_cell.length_c   1.000
_cell.angle_alpha   90.00
_cell.angle_beta   90.00
_cell.angle_gamma   90.00
#
_symmetry.space_group_name_H-M   'P 1'
#
loop_
_entity.id
_entity.type
_entity.pdbx_description
1 polymer ?
#
loop_
_entity_poly.entity_id
_entity_poly.type
_entity_poly.pdbx_seq_one_letter_code
_entity_poly.pdbx_strand_id
1 'polypeptide(L)'
;MAVTTTLTWNEERSFQKLLGNVSLRLLYKSSVHGENTVEMQNRCRCQGPIVTVIYHSHNIFGIFMLGHSSEKSKSFIEPNESFFFSLQKNETMEMKTVVLNSTVTISYNTSEFNISSYDKQYLVLNFHRKRICIARVLEQELRVKCNPMFPRLECEVFRVEGIKDEAGYINRITRATQHRNSLLADVRAYSPYADLVSEIRILLLGPAGSGKSSFFNSVKSIFQGHLTRQAIVGSDVTSITEQYRIYSIKDGKDGQSLPFMLCDSMGLDEEEGVGLCVDDIPHILKGCVPDRYKFSPQKPITPKHPTFITSPSLKDRIHCVAYVFDINSTDNLSPKMMAKLKQIKKEVINCGVAQVALLTKVNNCNEVLQDNFLKMNKAMISQSQIQNVNKILGIPLSRILVVENYASGREMDPLKDILILSALKQMFRAVDDFLEDLLLE
;
A
#
# COMPACT_ATOMS: atom_id res chain seq x y z
N MET A 1 9.80 -13.62 39.70
CA MET A 1 8.59 -13.20 38.96
C MET A 1 8.93 -13.15 37.48
N ALA A 2 8.03 -13.60 36.60
CA ALA A 2 8.22 -13.45 35.17
C ALA A 2 8.21 -11.94 34.82
N VAL A 3 9.20 -11.48 34.06
CA VAL A 3 9.26 -10.09 33.59
C VAL A 3 8.24 -9.93 32.48
N THR A 4 7.26 -9.04 32.67
CA THR A 4 6.21 -8.76 31.67
C THR A 4 6.50 -7.46 30.94
N THR A 5 6.16 -7.43 29.65
CA THR A 5 6.29 -6.25 28.78
C THR A 5 5.29 -5.15 29.17
N THR A 6 5.67 -3.90 28.96
CA THR A 6 4.79 -2.73 29.05
C THR A 6 3.98 -2.56 27.76
N LEU A 7 4.38 -3.21 26.65
CA LEU A 7 3.62 -3.20 25.42
C LEU A 7 2.23 -3.79 25.64
N THR A 8 1.23 -3.03 25.25
CA THR A 8 -0.11 -3.57 25.03
C THR A 8 -0.10 -4.51 23.83
N TRP A 9 -1.08 -5.43 23.79
CA TRP A 9 -1.21 -6.37 22.68
C TRP A 9 -1.30 -5.68 21.31
N ASN A 10 -1.98 -4.52 21.22
CA ASN A 10 -2.07 -3.74 19.98
C ASN A 10 -0.72 -3.15 19.55
N GLU A 11 0.09 -2.69 20.51
CA GLU A 11 1.41 -2.10 20.24
C GLU A 11 2.40 -3.18 19.78
N GLU A 12 2.43 -4.30 20.51
CA GLU A 12 3.25 -5.44 20.15
C GLU A 12 2.92 -5.95 18.75
N ARG A 13 1.63 -6.13 18.45
CA ARG A 13 1.17 -6.58 17.14
C ARG A 13 1.53 -5.61 16.01
N SER A 14 1.51 -4.31 16.29
CA SER A 14 1.92 -3.30 15.30
C SER A 14 3.41 -3.42 14.98
N PHE A 15 4.26 -3.68 15.99
CA PHE A 15 5.70 -3.88 15.80
C PHE A 15 6.01 -5.18 15.08
N GLN A 16 5.34 -6.28 15.45
CA GLN A 16 5.49 -7.57 14.80
C GLN A 16 5.19 -7.47 13.30
N LYS A 17 4.14 -6.71 12.91
CA LYS A 17 3.79 -6.47 11.51
C LYS A 17 4.81 -5.64 10.75
N LEU A 18 5.29 -4.55 11.35
CA LEU A 18 6.31 -3.72 10.71
C LEU A 18 7.55 -4.53 10.31
N LEU A 19 7.88 -5.53 11.13
CA LEU A 19 9.02 -6.42 10.93
C LEU A 19 8.68 -7.70 10.15
N GLY A 20 7.44 -7.85 9.65
CA GLY A 20 7.06 -8.98 8.82
C GLY A 20 6.53 -10.22 9.55
N ASN A 21 5.67 -10.02 10.57
CA ASN A 21 5.08 -11.07 11.41
C ASN A 21 6.12 -11.87 12.21
N VAL A 22 7.04 -11.16 12.84
CA VAL A 22 8.04 -11.70 13.77
C VAL A 22 7.44 -11.94 15.16
N SER A 23 8.13 -12.69 16.02
CA SER A 23 7.84 -12.76 17.46
C SER A 23 8.83 -11.90 18.26
N LEU A 24 8.34 -11.27 19.33
CA LEU A 24 9.14 -10.44 20.22
C LEU A 24 9.35 -11.16 21.55
N ARG A 25 10.61 -11.30 21.96
CA ARG A 25 10.97 -11.89 23.25
C ARG A 25 11.69 -10.87 24.11
N LEU A 26 11.10 -10.50 25.25
CA LEU A 26 11.68 -9.51 26.17
C LEU A 26 13.04 -9.99 26.72
N LEU A 27 14.07 -9.17 26.56
CA LEU A 27 15.43 -9.39 27.06
C LEU A 27 15.76 -8.48 28.24
N TYR A 28 15.33 -7.23 28.18
CA TYR A 28 15.65 -6.20 29.16
C TYR A 28 14.44 -5.28 29.40
N LYS A 29 14.37 -4.76 30.62
CA LYS A 29 13.35 -3.82 31.11
C LYS A 29 13.97 -3.00 32.23
N SER A 30 14.06 -1.69 32.06
CA SER A 30 14.76 -0.79 32.99
C SER A 30 14.21 -0.86 34.41
N SER A 31 12.89 -0.92 34.60
CA SER A 31 12.28 -0.97 35.94
C SER A 31 12.55 -2.25 36.71
N VAL A 32 12.97 -3.33 36.03
CA VAL A 32 13.18 -4.65 36.64
C VAL A 32 14.66 -5.00 36.72
N HIS A 33 15.42 -4.69 35.67
CA HIS A 33 16.83 -5.04 35.56
C HIS A 33 17.77 -3.90 35.96
N GLY A 34 17.20 -2.75 36.37
CA GLY A 34 17.94 -1.59 36.80
C GLY A 34 18.30 -0.66 35.64
N GLU A 35 18.40 0.63 35.96
CA GLU A 35 18.73 1.76 35.08
C GLU A 35 20.23 1.78 34.68
N ASN A 36 20.80 0.62 34.33
CA ASN A 36 22.20 0.43 33.98
C ASN A 36 22.34 -0.07 32.53
N THR A 37 22.99 0.75 31.70
CA THR A 37 23.27 0.51 30.28
C THR A 37 24.24 -0.65 30.05
N VAL A 38 25.16 -0.93 30.97
CA VAL A 38 26.09 -2.07 30.91
C VAL A 38 25.33 -3.39 31.09
N GLU A 39 24.38 -3.42 32.02
CA GLU A 39 23.50 -4.58 32.21
C GLU A 39 22.60 -4.80 30.97
N MET A 40 22.07 -3.72 30.40
CA MET A 40 21.33 -3.77 29.14
C MET A 40 22.20 -4.38 28.01
N GLN A 41 23.44 -3.90 27.85
CA GLN A 41 24.37 -4.42 26.85
C GLN A 41 24.64 -5.92 27.04
N ASN A 42 24.92 -6.35 28.28
CA ASN A 42 25.23 -7.75 28.58
C ASN A 42 24.09 -8.70 28.21
N ARG A 43 22.84 -8.30 28.45
CA ARG A 43 21.66 -9.11 28.10
C ARG A 43 21.36 -9.14 26.62
N CYS A 44 21.66 -8.06 25.91
CA CYS A 44 21.39 -7.93 24.48
C CYS A 44 22.52 -8.51 23.61
N ARG A 45 23.69 -8.76 24.20
CA ARG A 45 24.87 -9.28 23.51
C ARG A 45 24.57 -10.65 22.88
N CYS A 46 24.91 -10.79 21.60
CA CYS A 46 24.76 -12.02 20.81
C CYS A 46 23.32 -12.58 20.74
N GLN A 47 22.30 -11.74 20.93
CA GLN A 47 20.89 -12.17 20.83
C GLN A 47 20.35 -12.18 19.39
N GLY A 48 21.13 -11.72 18.41
CA GLY A 48 20.68 -11.52 17.04
C GLY A 48 19.97 -10.17 16.87
N PRO A 49 18.96 -10.08 15.99
CA PRO A 49 18.21 -8.84 15.78
C PRO A 49 17.44 -8.43 17.04
N ILE A 50 17.50 -7.15 17.39
CA ILE A 50 16.80 -6.61 18.55
C ILE A 50 15.98 -5.38 18.22
N VAL A 51 14.95 -5.13 19.01
CA VAL A 51 14.24 -3.86 19.04
C VAL A 51 14.33 -3.25 20.44
N THR A 52 14.84 -2.03 20.52
CA THR A 52 14.83 -1.21 21.75
C THR A 52 13.61 -0.32 21.70
N VAL A 53 12.78 -0.36 22.73
CA VAL A 53 11.53 0.39 22.87
C VAL A 53 11.66 1.33 24.05
N ILE A 54 11.48 2.62 23.82
CA ILE A 54 11.59 3.68 24.83
C ILE A 54 10.24 4.35 24.98
N TYR A 55 9.73 4.35 26.20
CA TYR A 55 8.44 4.95 26.55
C TYR A 55 8.65 6.36 27.07
N HIS A 56 7.98 7.33 26.45
CA HIS A 56 8.07 8.73 26.83
C HIS A 56 6.72 9.45 26.66
N SER A 57 6.09 9.80 27.78
CA SER A 57 4.76 10.44 27.81
C SER A 57 3.70 9.62 27.05
N HIS A 58 3.21 10.14 25.91
CA HIS A 58 2.23 9.49 25.03
C HIS A 58 2.86 8.90 23.76
N ASN A 59 4.19 8.90 23.69
CA ASN A 59 4.95 8.43 22.54
C ASN A 59 5.75 7.19 22.93
N ILE A 60 5.74 6.21 22.03
CA ILE A 60 6.66 5.08 22.09
C ILE A 60 7.64 5.27 20.95
N PHE A 61 8.92 5.31 21.28
CA PHE A 61 9.98 5.27 20.30
C PHE A 61 10.52 3.86 20.24
N GLY A 62 10.96 3.43 19.07
CA GLY A 62 11.78 2.24 19.02
C GLY A 62 12.82 2.27 17.93
N ILE A 63 13.84 1.46 18.14
CA ILE A 63 14.95 1.27 17.24
C ILE A 63 15.05 -0.22 16.98
N PHE A 64 14.86 -0.62 15.72
CA PHE A 64 15.16 -1.97 15.29
C PHE A 64 16.58 -2.05 14.74
N MET A 65 17.29 -3.13 15.06
CA MET A 65 18.67 -3.36 14.66
C MET A 65 18.88 -4.81 14.27
N LEU A 66 19.40 -5.02 13.05
CA LEU A 66 19.56 -6.35 12.46
C LEU A 66 20.78 -7.13 13.01
N GLY A 67 21.76 -6.46 13.64
CA GLY A 67 23.03 -7.09 14.03
C GLY A 67 23.61 -6.62 15.35
N HIS A 68 23.95 -7.58 16.22
CA HIS A 68 24.88 -7.41 17.34
C HIS A 68 25.89 -8.56 17.39
N SER A 69 26.92 -8.50 16.56
CA SER A 69 28.15 -9.29 16.76
C SER A 69 29.24 -8.41 17.38
N SER A 70 29.20 -8.19 18.70
CA SER A 70 30.40 -7.71 19.39
C SER A 70 31.21 -8.92 19.90
N GLU A 71 31.80 -9.66 18.97
CA GLU A 71 33.04 -10.37 19.28
C GLU A 71 34.16 -9.32 19.36
N LYS A 72 35.00 -9.44 20.39
CA LYS A 72 35.98 -8.41 20.81
C LYS A 72 37.11 -8.14 19.80
N SER A 73 37.03 -8.55 18.52
CA SER A 73 38.21 -8.64 17.67
C SER A 73 38.00 -8.62 16.15
N LYS A 74 37.03 -7.86 15.61
CA LYS A 74 37.08 -7.51 14.17
C LYS A 74 36.77 -6.03 13.96
N SER A 75 37.76 -5.30 13.47
CA SER A 75 37.73 -3.90 13.03
C SER A 75 36.97 -3.68 11.72
N PHE A 76 36.00 -4.52 11.40
CA PHE A 76 35.13 -4.36 10.25
C PHE A 76 33.72 -4.04 10.76
N ILE A 77 33.40 -2.74 10.75
CA ILE A 77 32.04 -2.23 10.99
C ILE A 77 31.27 -2.47 9.69
N GLU A 78 30.65 -3.63 9.55
CA GLU A 78 29.62 -3.79 8.52
C GLU A 78 28.41 -2.90 8.87
N PRO A 79 27.70 -2.33 7.87
CA PRO A 79 26.48 -1.57 8.12
C PRO A 79 25.43 -2.45 8.82
N ASN A 80 25.15 -2.17 10.09
CA ASN A 80 23.96 -2.73 10.72
C ASN A 80 22.75 -1.97 10.20
N GLU A 81 21.93 -2.63 9.37
CA GLU A 81 20.63 -2.11 8.96
C GLU A 81 19.80 -1.81 10.22
N SER A 82 19.41 -0.55 10.37
CA SER A 82 18.62 -0.08 11.51
C SER A 82 17.63 0.99 11.07
N PHE A 83 16.48 1.02 11.72
CA PHE A 83 15.50 2.06 11.51
C PHE A 83 14.89 2.48 12.84
N PHE A 84 14.52 3.74 12.89
CA PHE A 84 13.78 4.35 13.98
C PHE A 84 12.30 4.28 13.66
N PHE A 85 11.49 4.11 14.69
CA PHE A 85 10.07 4.25 14.58
C PHE A 85 9.51 4.99 15.77
N SER A 86 8.37 5.63 15.56
CA SER A 86 7.57 6.22 16.61
C SER A 86 6.14 5.76 16.46
N LEU A 87 5.53 5.44 17.59
CA LEU A 87 4.13 5.17 17.69
C LEU A 87 3.52 6.23 18.59
N GLN A 88 2.60 7.01 18.04
CA GLN A 88 1.89 8.05 18.77
C GLN A 88 0.52 7.54 19.20
N LYS A 89 0.20 7.69 20.49
CA LYS A 89 -1.13 7.34 21.02
C LYS A 89 -2.12 8.46 20.70
N ASN A 90 -2.68 8.47 19.50
CA ASN A 90 -3.84 9.28 19.09
C ASN A 90 -5.08 8.37 18.89
N GLU A 91 -6.24 8.94 18.53
CA GLU A 91 -7.49 8.19 18.31
C GLU A 91 -7.35 7.10 17.22
N THR A 92 -6.43 7.29 16.27
CA THR A 92 -6.08 6.33 15.22
C THR A 92 -4.59 5.98 15.32
N MET A 93 -4.25 5.05 16.21
CA MET A 93 -2.88 4.56 16.47
C MET A 93 -2.01 4.50 15.19
N GLU A 94 -1.19 5.53 14.97
CA GLU A 94 -0.41 5.72 13.74
C GLU A 94 1.07 5.43 14.04
N MET A 95 1.65 4.48 13.30
CA MET A 95 3.08 4.14 13.39
C MET A 95 3.84 4.83 12.26
N LYS A 96 4.83 5.64 12.62
CA LYS A 96 5.74 6.30 11.67
C LYS A 96 7.12 5.69 11.76
N THR A 97 7.76 5.53 10.62
CA THR A 97 9.08 4.92 10.51
C THR A 97 10.02 5.84 9.76
N VAL A 98 11.24 5.92 10.27
CA VAL A 98 12.34 6.69 9.70
C VAL A 98 13.54 5.77 9.59
N VAL A 99 14.08 5.70 8.39
CA VAL A 99 15.21 4.83 8.07
C VAL A 99 16.41 5.71 7.91
N LEU A 100 17.49 5.38 8.61
CA LEU A 100 18.73 6.09 8.45
C LEU A 100 19.57 5.38 7.39
N ASN A 101 19.89 6.10 6.31
CA ASN A 101 20.81 5.62 5.26
C ASN A 101 22.28 5.72 5.72
N SER A 102 22.55 5.48 7.00
CA SER A 102 23.86 5.70 7.61
C SER A 102 24.18 4.59 8.60
N THR A 103 25.45 4.19 8.69
CA THR A 103 25.90 3.19 9.66
C THR A 103 25.69 3.72 11.09
N VAL A 104 24.85 3.03 11.85
CA VAL A 104 24.52 3.43 13.20
C VAL A 104 25.42 2.69 14.19
N THR A 105 26.08 3.44 15.06
CA THR A 105 26.88 2.93 16.17
C THR A 105 26.12 3.10 17.48
N ILE A 106 26.23 2.10 18.35
CA ILE A 106 25.74 2.18 19.72
C ILE A 106 26.94 2.24 20.65
N SER A 107 26.95 3.25 21.51
CA SER A 107 27.88 3.31 22.64
C SER A 107 27.11 3.16 23.95
N TYR A 108 27.66 2.31 24.82
CA TYR A 108 27.20 2.09 26.17
C TYR A 108 28.26 2.63 27.12
N ASN A 109 27.99 3.77 27.74
CA ASN A 109 28.76 4.27 28.88
C ASN A 109 27.99 3.96 30.16
N THR A 110 28.62 3.99 31.34
CA THR A 110 28.00 3.60 32.64
C THR A 110 26.61 4.18 32.91
N SER A 111 26.27 5.32 32.32
CA SER A 111 25.00 6.01 32.52
C SER A 111 24.25 6.38 31.23
N GLU A 112 24.85 6.14 30.05
CA GLU A 112 24.36 6.64 28.77
C GLU A 112 24.32 5.56 27.70
N PHE A 113 23.18 5.49 27.01
CA PHE A 113 22.97 4.71 25.80
C PHE A 113 22.83 5.71 24.65
N ASN A 114 23.78 5.69 23.72
CA ASN A 114 23.85 6.65 22.63
C ASN A 114 23.84 5.92 21.29
N ILE A 115 23.02 6.45 20.38
CA ILE A 115 22.89 6.03 19.00
C ILE A 115 23.33 7.18 18.11
N SER A 116 24.39 6.95 17.33
CA SER A 116 25.01 7.96 16.48
C SER A 116 25.42 7.39 15.12
N SER A 117 25.66 8.25 14.13
CA SER A 117 26.36 7.90 12.90
C SER A 117 27.34 9.00 12.53
N TYR A 118 28.61 8.63 12.31
CA TYR A 118 29.72 9.56 12.07
C TYR A 118 29.65 10.75 13.06
N ASP A 119 29.33 11.96 12.56
CA ASP A 119 29.27 13.19 13.36
C ASP A 119 27.87 13.57 13.87
N LYS A 120 26.86 12.71 13.68
CA LYS A 120 25.46 12.97 14.07
C LYS A 120 25.04 12.07 15.21
N GLN A 121 24.66 12.66 16.35
CA GLN A 121 23.97 11.97 17.43
C GLN A 121 22.47 11.96 17.14
N TYR A 122 21.88 10.77 17.08
CA TYR A 122 20.46 10.59 16.78
C TYR A 122 19.62 10.46 18.04
N LEU A 123 20.09 9.66 18.99
CA LEU A 123 19.40 9.45 20.26
C LEU A 123 20.39 9.28 21.40
N VAL A 124 20.18 10.02 22.49
CA VAL A 124 20.91 9.84 23.74
C VAL A 124 19.91 9.58 24.85
N LEU A 125 20.05 8.44 25.51
CA LEU A 125 19.26 8.03 26.66
C LEU A 125 20.16 8.01 27.90
N ASN A 126 19.84 8.82 28.90
CA ASN A 126 20.55 8.85 30.18
C ASN A 126 19.56 8.49 31.28
N PHE A 127 19.70 7.28 31.83
CA PHE A 127 18.78 6.79 32.85
C PHE A 127 18.93 7.56 34.17
N HIS A 128 20.15 7.82 34.63
CA HIS A 128 20.40 8.55 35.88
C HIS A 128 19.84 9.97 35.89
N ARG A 129 19.98 10.68 34.78
CA ARG A 129 19.43 12.05 34.61
C ARG A 129 17.97 12.03 34.15
N LYS A 130 17.41 10.85 33.89
CA LYS A 130 16.08 10.64 33.30
C LYS A 130 15.83 11.53 32.09
N ARG A 131 16.82 11.51 31.20
CA ARG A 131 16.90 12.41 30.05
C ARG A 131 16.91 11.62 28.75
N ILE A 132 16.11 12.05 27.80
CA ILE A 132 16.13 11.57 26.42
C ILE A 132 16.40 12.77 25.51
N CYS A 133 17.36 12.63 24.60
CA CYS A 133 17.61 13.61 23.56
C CYS A 133 17.42 12.92 22.22
N ILE A 134 16.51 13.43 21.39
CA ILE A 134 16.30 12.96 20.02
C ILE A 134 16.75 14.08 19.08
N ALA A 135 17.50 13.75 18.04
CA ALA A 135 17.90 14.74 17.04
C ALA A 135 16.68 15.42 16.42
N ARG A 136 16.76 16.73 16.23
CA ARG A 136 15.66 17.52 15.64
C ARG A 136 15.18 17.00 14.27
N VAL A 137 16.09 16.44 13.48
CA VAL A 137 15.77 15.81 12.18
C VAL A 137 14.83 14.61 12.38
N LEU A 138 15.11 13.75 13.36
CA LEU A 138 14.25 12.61 13.69
C LEU A 138 12.91 13.06 14.28
N GLU A 139 12.91 14.10 15.13
CA GLU A 139 11.65 14.65 15.67
C GLU A 139 10.72 15.15 14.55
N GLN A 140 11.27 15.81 13.54
CA GLN A 140 10.52 16.32 12.39
C GLN A 140 9.96 15.17 11.53
N GLU A 141 10.78 14.18 11.20
CA GLU A 141 10.36 13.07 10.34
C GLU A 141 9.39 12.10 11.05
N LEU A 142 9.62 11.83 12.33
CA LEU A 142 8.70 11.04 13.17
C LEU A 142 7.44 11.84 13.56
N ARG A 143 7.45 13.17 13.35
CA ARG A 143 6.42 14.14 13.78
C ARG A 143 6.15 14.08 15.29
N VAL A 144 7.19 13.87 16.09
CA VAL A 144 7.10 13.78 17.55
C VAL A 144 7.80 14.98 18.18
N LYS A 145 7.18 15.53 19.24
CA LYS A 145 7.85 16.48 20.14
C LYS A 145 8.35 15.73 21.36
N CYS A 146 9.67 15.72 21.58
CA CYS A 146 10.26 15.13 22.78
C CYS A 146 10.59 16.23 23.80
N ASN A 147 10.06 16.11 25.01
CA ASN A 147 10.53 16.95 26.11
C ASN A 147 11.76 16.27 26.71
N PRO A 148 12.94 16.91 26.77
CA PRO A 148 14.16 16.22 27.16
C PRO A 148 14.17 15.71 28.61
N MET A 149 13.38 16.27 29.52
CA MET A 149 13.39 15.90 30.94
C MET A 149 12.09 15.20 31.35
N PHE A 150 12.16 13.96 31.84
CA PHE A 150 10.95 13.22 32.20
C PHE A 150 11.12 12.24 33.36
N PRO A 151 10.28 12.27 34.41
CA PRO A 151 10.49 11.48 35.63
C PRO A 151 10.19 9.97 35.47
N ARG A 152 9.46 9.56 34.43
CA ARG A 152 9.06 8.17 34.14
C ARG A 152 9.55 7.72 32.76
N LEU A 153 10.85 7.48 32.65
CA LEU A 153 11.49 6.93 31.47
C LEU A 153 11.58 5.41 31.61
N GLU A 154 10.94 4.66 30.71
CA GLU A 154 11.03 3.20 30.67
C GLU A 154 11.68 2.78 29.35
N CYS A 155 12.55 1.77 29.41
CA CYS A 155 13.20 1.17 28.26
C CYS A 155 13.06 -0.35 28.33
N GLU A 156 12.57 -0.95 27.24
CA GLU A 156 12.50 -2.39 27.05
C GLU A 156 13.29 -2.78 25.81
N VAL A 157 13.97 -3.92 25.86
CA VAL A 157 14.66 -4.47 24.68
C VAL A 157 14.13 -5.86 24.42
N PHE A 158 13.77 -6.13 23.17
CA PHE A 158 13.25 -7.42 22.72
C PHE A 158 14.19 -8.03 21.69
N ARG A 159 14.41 -9.33 21.80
CA ARG A 159 14.90 -10.15 20.69
C ARG A 159 13.79 -10.31 19.68
N VAL A 160 14.14 -10.16 18.40
CA VAL A 160 13.23 -10.39 17.29
C VAL A 160 13.51 -11.77 16.72
N GLU A 161 12.50 -12.63 16.75
CA GLU A 161 12.56 -14.02 16.29
C GLU A 161 11.66 -14.20 15.06
N GLY A 162 12.01 -15.14 14.16
CA GLY A 162 11.22 -15.42 12.96
C GLY A 162 11.49 -14.50 11.76
N ILE A 163 12.51 -13.63 11.83
CA ILE A 163 13.07 -13.00 10.62
C ILE A 163 13.65 -14.14 9.78
N LYS A 164 13.06 -14.40 8.62
CA LYS A 164 13.63 -15.35 7.65
C LYS A 164 15.03 -14.86 7.33
N ASP A 165 16.02 -15.73 7.48
CA ASP A 165 17.45 -15.49 7.23
C ASP A 165 17.74 -15.31 5.72
N GLU A 166 16.95 -14.47 5.05
CA GLU A 166 17.22 -13.97 3.72
C GLU A 166 17.90 -12.62 3.89
N ALA A 167 19.22 -12.60 3.70
CA ALA A 167 19.99 -11.36 3.64
C ALA A 167 19.23 -10.28 2.83
N GLY A 168 18.96 -9.13 3.46
CA GLY A 168 18.25 -8.00 2.84
C GLY A 168 16.72 -8.00 2.95
N TYR A 169 16.08 -8.89 3.72
CA TYR A 169 14.63 -8.80 3.99
C TYR A 169 14.24 -7.47 4.64
N ILE A 170 15.01 -7.03 5.64
CA ILE A 170 14.77 -5.74 6.30
C ILE A 170 14.97 -4.58 5.35
N ASN A 171 16.06 -4.56 4.57
CA ASN A 171 16.24 -3.58 3.49
C ASN A 171 15.03 -3.52 2.54
N ARG A 172 14.51 -4.69 2.12
CA ARG A 172 13.34 -4.78 1.24
C ARG A 172 12.10 -4.18 1.90
N ILE A 173 11.72 -4.59 3.11
CA ILE A 173 10.50 -4.08 3.76
C ILE A 173 10.61 -2.58 4.14
N THR A 174 11.83 -2.15 4.43
CA THR A 174 12.15 -0.78 4.82
C THR A 174 12.09 0.15 3.61
N ARG A 175 12.78 -0.19 2.51
CA ARG A 175 12.67 0.52 1.24
C ARG A 175 11.25 0.48 0.69
N ALA A 176 10.56 -0.65 0.85
CA ALA A 176 9.15 -0.77 0.49
C ALA A 176 8.31 0.27 1.23
N THR A 177 8.47 0.40 2.54
CA THR A 177 7.70 1.36 3.34
C THR A 177 7.99 2.81 2.92
N GLN A 178 9.25 3.17 2.68
CA GLN A 178 9.61 4.50 2.17
C GLN A 178 9.00 4.76 0.80
N HIS A 179 9.13 3.80 -0.11
CA HIS A 179 8.60 3.90 -1.47
C HIS A 179 7.07 4.00 -1.47
N ARG A 180 6.39 3.19 -0.64
CA ARG A 180 4.95 3.27 -0.39
C ARG A 180 4.55 4.68 0.03
N ASN A 181 5.25 5.27 1.00
CA ASN A 181 4.92 6.60 1.51
C ASN A 181 5.13 7.68 0.44
N SER A 182 6.18 7.55 -0.40
CA SER A 182 6.38 8.42 -1.55
C SER A 182 5.23 8.29 -2.56
N LEU A 183 4.84 7.07 -2.94
CA LEU A 183 3.73 6.84 -3.85
C LEU A 183 2.40 7.38 -3.30
N LEU A 184 2.17 7.20 -2.01
CA LEU A 184 0.97 7.71 -1.34
C LEU A 184 0.93 9.24 -1.36
N ALA A 185 2.07 9.90 -1.15
CA ALA A 185 2.19 11.35 -1.27
C ALA A 185 1.94 11.81 -2.72
N ASP A 186 2.52 11.12 -3.71
CA ASP A 186 2.31 11.42 -5.13
C ASP A 186 0.83 11.31 -5.52
N VAL A 187 0.13 10.26 -5.09
CA VAL A 187 -1.30 10.07 -5.37
C VAL A 187 -2.16 11.13 -4.67
N ARG A 188 -1.81 11.54 -3.45
CA ARG A 188 -2.49 12.62 -2.73
C ARG A 188 -2.30 13.99 -3.38
N ALA A 189 -1.12 14.23 -3.94
CA ALA A 189 -0.75 15.49 -4.57
C ALA A 189 -1.13 15.57 -6.06
N TYR A 190 -1.66 14.48 -6.62
CA TYR A 190 -2.10 14.45 -8.01
C TYR A 190 -3.12 15.56 -8.28
N SER A 191 -2.98 16.26 -9.41
CA SER A 191 -4.03 17.10 -10.00
C SER A 191 -4.14 16.70 -11.47
N PRO A 192 -5.36 16.50 -12.00
CA PRO A 192 -5.53 16.18 -13.42
C PRO A 192 -4.92 17.23 -14.34
N TYR A 193 -4.46 16.81 -15.52
CA TYR A 193 -3.80 17.69 -16.49
C TYR A 193 -4.55 19.00 -16.72
N ALA A 194 -3.82 20.12 -16.61
CA ALA A 194 -4.29 21.49 -16.80
C ALA A 194 -5.57 21.86 -16.01
N ASP A 195 -5.86 21.16 -14.92
CA ASP A 195 -7.07 21.31 -14.10
C ASP A 195 -8.38 21.25 -14.94
N LEU A 196 -8.36 20.53 -16.08
CA LEU A 196 -9.50 20.40 -16.99
C LEU A 196 -10.72 19.77 -16.32
N VAL A 197 -10.45 18.89 -15.36
CA VAL A 197 -11.44 18.29 -14.46
C VAL A 197 -10.90 18.29 -13.05
N SER A 198 -11.78 18.47 -12.06
CA SER A 198 -11.40 18.41 -10.65
C SER A 198 -11.14 16.97 -10.16
N GLU A 199 -11.76 15.99 -10.81
CA GLU A 199 -11.67 14.57 -10.46
C GLU A 199 -11.77 13.72 -11.72
N ILE A 200 -10.89 12.73 -11.87
CA ILE A 200 -10.97 11.77 -12.97
C ILE A 200 -11.84 10.56 -12.58
N ARG A 201 -12.40 9.85 -13.57
CA ARG A 201 -13.18 8.62 -13.36
C ARG A 201 -12.52 7.44 -14.06
N ILE A 202 -12.20 6.41 -13.30
CA ILE A 202 -11.59 5.17 -13.80
C ILE A 202 -12.64 4.05 -13.74
N LEU A 203 -13.06 3.55 -14.90
CA LEU A 203 -13.98 2.42 -15.01
C LEU A 203 -13.23 1.09 -14.87
N LEU A 204 -13.65 0.27 -13.92
CA LEU A 204 -13.19 -1.10 -13.75
C LEU A 204 -14.11 -2.02 -14.55
N LEU A 205 -13.59 -2.66 -15.59
CA LEU A 205 -14.38 -3.48 -16.50
C LEU A 205 -13.70 -4.83 -16.77
N GLY A 206 -14.45 -5.93 -16.76
CA GLY A 206 -13.87 -7.26 -16.97
C GLY A 206 -14.81 -8.40 -16.54
N PRO A 207 -14.41 -9.66 -16.74
CA PRO A 207 -15.24 -10.83 -16.42
C PRO A 207 -15.75 -10.86 -14.97
N ALA A 208 -16.84 -11.59 -14.72
CA ALA A 208 -17.23 -11.93 -13.36
C ALA A 208 -16.06 -12.60 -12.60
N GLY A 209 -15.93 -12.33 -11.29
CA GLY A 209 -14.85 -12.88 -10.48
C GLY A 209 -13.43 -12.32 -10.74
N SER A 210 -13.26 -11.37 -11.68
CA SER A 210 -11.93 -10.83 -12.05
C SER A 210 -11.28 -9.90 -11.01
N GLY A 211 -12.01 -9.55 -9.94
CA GLY A 211 -11.44 -8.76 -8.83
C GLY A 211 -11.72 -7.25 -8.86
N LYS A 212 -12.64 -6.74 -9.69
CA LYS A 212 -13.02 -5.31 -9.79
C LYS A 212 -13.39 -4.68 -8.44
N SER A 213 -14.46 -5.17 -7.82
CA SER A 213 -14.96 -4.68 -6.52
C SER A 213 -13.93 -4.84 -5.39
N SER A 214 -13.11 -5.90 -5.47
CA SER A 214 -12.01 -6.13 -4.53
C SER A 214 -10.88 -5.11 -4.70
N PHE A 215 -10.54 -4.73 -5.94
CA PHE A 215 -9.56 -3.70 -6.21
C PHE A 215 -10.02 -2.35 -5.63
N PHE A 216 -11.29 -1.97 -5.83
CA PHE A 216 -11.85 -0.78 -5.19
C PHE A 216 -11.70 -0.82 -3.66
N ASN A 217 -12.14 -1.90 -3.02
CA ASN A 217 -12.01 -2.05 -1.55
C ASN A 217 -10.53 -1.95 -1.12
N SER A 218 -9.62 -2.49 -1.93
CA SER A 218 -8.18 -2.44 -1.66
C SER A 218 -7.64 -1.02 -1.70
N VAL A 219 -7.95 -0.27 -2.76
CA VAL A 219 -7.61 1.15 -2.89
C VAL A 219 -8.17 1.94 -1.71
N LYS A 220 -9.46 1.78 -1.40
CA LYS A 220 -10.09 2.47 -0.26
C LYS A 220 -9.41 2.14 1.06
N SER A 221 -8.99 0.89 1.26
CA SER A 221 -8.32 0.45 2.49
C SER A 221 -7.00 1.17 2.74
N ILE A 222 -6.24 1.46 1.68
CA ILE A 222 -4.97 2.21 1.75
C ILE A 222 -5.21 3.60 2.34
N PHE A 223 -6.20 4.32 1.81
CA PHE A 223 -6.50 5.69 2.22
C PHE A 223 -7.25 5.77 3.56
N GLN A 224 -7.95 4.71 3.97
CA GLN A 224 -8.55 4.65 5.31
C GLN A 224 -7.59 4.13 6.39
N GLY A 225 -6.47 3.53 6.00
CA GLY A 225 -5.49 2.94 6.92
C GLY A 225 -5.94 1.60 7.54
N HIS A 226 -7.08 1.06 7.12
CA HIS A 226 -7.60 -0.24 7.56
C HIS A 226 -8.39 -0.90 6.45
N LEU A 227 -8.57 -2.22 6.54
CA LEU A 227 -9.35 -2.96 5.55
C LEU A 227 -10.80 -2.50 5.50
N THR A 228 -11.33 -2.35 4.29
CA THR A 228 -12.71 -1.96 4.02
C THR A 228 -13.42 -3.00 3.14
N ARG A 229 -14.74 -3.09 3.29
CA ARG A 229 -15.61 -4.04 2.56
C ARG A 229 -16.89 -3.35 2.10
N GLN A 230 -16.75 -2.17 1.50
CA GLN A 230 -17.90 -1.38 1.07
C GLN A 230 -18.55 -1.97 -0.17
N ALA A 231 -17.76 -2.32 -1.18
CA ALA A 231 -18.28 -3.05 -2.33
C ALA A 231 -18.44 -4.52 -1.95
N ILE A 232 -19.56 -5.12 -2.35
CA ILE A 232 -19.84 -6.53 -2.13
C ILE A 232 -18.86 -7.34 -2.98
N VAL A 233 -18.19 -8.31 -2.36
CA VAL A 233 -17.26 -9.22 -3.03
C VAL A 233 -17.72 -10.64 -2.75
N GLY A 234 -17.82 -11.46 -3.78
CA GLY A 234 -18.00 -12.90 -3.65
C GLY A 234 -17.41 -13.64 -4.84
N SER A 235 -17.47 -14.96 -4.78
CA SER A 235 -16.78 -15.88 -5.69
C SER A 235 -17.73 -16.66 -6.60
N ASP A 236 -18.97 -16.21 -6.75
CA ASP A 236 -19.95 -16.87 -7.61
C ASP A 236 -19.56 -16.78 -9.09
N VAL A 237 -20.06 -17.76 -9.87
CA VAL A 237 -19.84 -17.84 -11.32
C VAL A 237 -20.49 -16.65 -12.03
N THR A 238 -21.64 -16.19 -11.53
CA THR A 238 -22.36 -15.02 -12.04
C THR A 238 -21.97 -13.74 -11.31
N SER A 239 -22.17 -12.59 -11.96
CA SER A 239 -21.82 -11.30 -11.37
C SER A 239 -22.71 -10.95 -10.17
N ILE A 240 -22.12 -10.90 -8.97
CA ILE A 240 -22.80 -10.41 -7.75
C ILE A 240 -23.05 -8.89 -7.83
N THR A 241 -22.16 -8.17 -8.50
CA THR A 241 -22.32 -6.73 -8.72
C THR A 241 -23.33 -6.53 -9.85
N GLU A 242 -24.56 -6.18 -9.51
CA GLU A 242 -25.63 -5.87 -10.48
C GLU A 242 -25.79 -4.36 -10.73
N GLN A 243 -25.17 -3.52 -9.89
CA GLN A 243 -25.30 -2.06 -9.96
C GLN A 243 -24.01 -1.42 -10.45
N TYR A 244 -24.15 -0.39 -11.29
CA TYR A 244 -23.08 0.56 -11.57
C TYR A 244 -22.83 1.42 -10.33
N ARG A 245 -21.58 1.50 -9.88
CA ARG A 245 -21.23 2.24 -8.67
C ARG A 245 -20.08 3.19 -8.93
N ILE A 246 -20.25 4.46 -8.60
CA ILE A 246 -19.19 5.48 -8.64
C ILE A 246 -18.74 5.73 -7.21
N TYR A 247 -17.49 5.36 -6.91
CA TYR A 247 -16.93 5.52 -5.58
C TYR A 247 -15.91 6.65 -5.53
N SER A 248 -16.25 7.70 -4.76
CA SER A 248 -15.29 8.69 -4.29
C SER A 248 -14.45 8.10 -3.14
N ILE A 249 -13.16 8.39 -3.13
CA ILE A 249 -12.21 7.92 -2.13
C ILE A 249 -11.77 9.11 -1.29
N LYS A 250 -11.87 8.97 0.03
CA LYS A 250 -11.43 9.97 1.00
C LYS A 250 -10.11 9.57 1.65
N ASP A 251 -9.26 10.55 1.91
CA ASP A 251 -7.99 10.38 2.64
C ASP A 251 -8.23 10.36 4.16
N GLY A 252 -8.59 9.19 4.69
CA GLY A 252 -9.06 9.01 6.06
C GLY A 252 -10.58 9.16 6.19
N LYS A 253 -11.10 8.92 7.39
CA LYS A 253 -12.55 8.85 7.66
C LYS A 253 -13.27 10.16 7.34
N ASP A 254 -12.66 11.28 7.75
CA ASP A 254 -13.19 12.64 7.60
C ASP A 254 -12.30 13.52 6.72
N GLY A 255 -11.42 12.90 5.93
CA GLY A 255 -10.53 13.61 5.03
C GLY A 255 -11.21 14.14 3.77
N GLN A 256 -10.43 14.90 3.00
CA GLN A 256 -10.84 15.40 1.69
C GLN A 256 -10.96 14.26 0.68
N SER A 257 -11.85 14.45 -0.30
CA SER A 257 -11.94 13.56 -1.46
C SER A 257 -10.66 13.67 -2.28
N LEU A 258 -10.15 12.54 -2.73
CA LEU A 258 -9.04 12.48 -3.67
C LEU A 258 -9.52 12.86 -5.08
N PRO A 259 -8.62 13.34 -5.95
CA PRO A 259 -8.95 13.83 -7.29
C PRO A 259 -9.24 12.70 -8.31
N PHE A 260 -9.76 11.58 -7.84
CA PHE A 260 -10.17 10.46 -8.67
C PHE A 260 -11.29 9.64 -8.03
N MET A 261 -12.07 9.00 -8.90
CA MET A 261 -13.14 8.08 -8.55
C MET A 261 -12.92 6.75 -9.25
N LEU A 262 -13.32 5.66 -8.58
CA LEU A 262 -13.37 4.32 -9.18
C LEU A 262 -14.82 3.96 -9.50
N CYS A 263 -15.09 3.65 -10.76
CA CYS A 263 -16.39 3.21 -11.22
C CYS A 263 -16.41 1.68 -11.34
N ASP A 264 -17.15 1.01 -10.46
CA ASP A 264 -17.30 -0.45 -10.45
C ASP A 264 -18.50 -0.86 -11.31
N SER A 265 -18.32 -1.88 -12.15
CA SER A 265 -19.32 -2.35 -13.10
C SER A 265 -19.76 -3.78 -12.81
N MET A 266 -20.93 -4.14 -13.34
CA MET A 266 -21.30 -5.54 -13.47
C MET A 266 -20.26 -6.32 -14.29
N GLY A 267 -20.03 -7.58 -13.92
CA GLY A 267 -19.11 -8.48 -14.61
C GLY A 267 -19.57 -8.78 -16.04
N LEU A 268 -18.61 -8.92 -16.94
CA LEU A 268 -18.86 -9.49 -18.25
C LEU A 268 -19.07 -10.99 -18.12
N ASP A 269 -19.99 -11.49 -18.92
CA ASP A 269 -20.23 -12.93 -19.12
C ASP A 269 -20.08 -13.26 -20.61
N GLU A 270 -19.78 -14.50 -20.95
CA GLU A 270 -19.73 -14.94 -22.34
C GLU A 270 -21.13 -15.14 -22.93
N GLU A 271 -22.09 -15.53 -22.11
CA GLU A 271 -23.49 -15.69 -22.49
C GLU A 271 -24.18 -14.32 -22.61
N GLU A 272 -25.01 -14.16 -23.64
CA GLU A 272 -25.84 -12.98 -23.79
C GLU A 272 -26.96 -12.98 -22.76
N GLY A 273 -27.28 -11.81 -22.20
CA GLY A 273 -28.34 -11.69 -21.20
C GLY A 273 -27.99 -12.18 -19.80
N VAL A 274 -26.72 -12.48 -19.51
CA VAL A 274 -26.23 -12.86 -18.16
C VAL A 274 -25.41 -11.74 -17.52
N GLY A 275 -24.37 -11.27 -18.21
CA GLY A 275 -23.47 -10.21 -17.72
C GLY A 275 -23.80 -8.82 -18.24
N LEU A 276 -22.87 -7.88 -18.01
CA LEU A 276 -22.99 -6.49 -18.49
C LEU A 276 -23.22 -6.47 -20.01
N CYS A 277 -24.29 -5.78 -20.42
CA CYS A 277 -24.63 -5.59 -21.83
C CYS A 277 -23.58 -4.67 -22.48
N VAL A 278 -23.06 -5.08 -23.65
CA VAL A 278 -22.04 -4.29 -24.35
C VAL A 278 -22.61 -2.95 -24.82
N ASP A 279 -23.91 -2.90 -25.12
CA ASP A 279 -24.59 -1.68 -25.57
C ASP A 279 -24.74 -0.63 -24.45
N ASP A 280 -24.57 -1.01 -23.18
CA ASP A 280 -24.50 -0.04 -22.07
C ASP A 280 -23.16 0.70 -22.06
N ILE A 281 -22.09 0.11 -22.58
CA ILE A 281 -20.72 0.63 -22.41
C ILE A 281 -20.54 2.02 -23.02
N PRO A 282 -20.96 2.32 -24.26
CA PRO A 282 -20.86 3.68 -24.79
C PRO A 282 -21.58 4.72 -23.91
N HIS A 283 -22.68 4.35 -23.27
CA HIS A 283 -23.42 5.22 -22.35
C HIS A 283 -22.66 5.42 -21.03
N ILE A 284 -22.03 4.36 -20.50
CA ILE A 284 -21.18 4.46 -19.31
C ILE A 284 -19.99 5.37 -19.60
N LEU A 285 -19.29 5.15 -20.72
CA LEU A 285 -18.09 5.92 -21.11
C LEU A 285 -18.40 7.41 -21.25
N LYS A 286 -19.54 7.74 -21.86
CA LYS A 286 -20.01 9.13 -22.03
C LYS A 286 -20.51 9.78 -20.74
N GLY A 287 -20.66 9.04 -19.64
CA GLY A 287 -21.19 9.57 -18.38
C GLY A 287 -22.72 9.67 -18.34
N CYS A 288 -23.42 8.96 -19.24
CA CYS A 288 -24.88 8.97 -19.30
C CYS A 288 -25.57 8.12 -18.22
N VAL A 289 -24.82 7.20 -17.59
CA VAL A 289 -25.34 6.26 -16.60
C VAL A 289 -25.12 6.81 -15.19
N PRO A 290 -26.18 7.00 -14.38
CA PRO A 290 -26.04 7.55 -13.03
C PRO A 290 -25.49 6.53 -12.04
N ASP A 291 -24.91 7.00 -10.92
CA ASP A 291 -24.54 6.14 -9.79
C ASP A 291 -25.74 5.31 -9.33
N ARG A 292 -25.47 4.05 -8.94
CA ARG A 292 -26.45 3.06 -8.48
C ARG A 292 -27.46 2.60 -9.52
N TYR A 293 -27.24 2.88 -10.79
CA TYR A 293 -28.04 2.29 -11.86
C TYR A 293 -27.96 0.76 -11.77
N LYS A 294 -29.12 0.09 -11.73
CA LYS A 294 -29.19 -1.37 -11.76
C LYS A 294 -29.21 -1.82 -13.22
N PHE A 295 -28.18 -2.55 -13.63
CA PHE A 295 -28.09 -3.07 -15.00
C PHE A 295 -29.19 -4.10 -15.25
N SER A 296 -29.72 -4.09 -16.47
CA SER A 296 -30.54 -5.17 -16.99
C SER A 296 -29.76 -5.89 -18.09
N PRO A 297 -29.30 -7.13 -17.88
CA PRO A 297 -28.50 -7.86 -18.87
C PRO A 297 -29.15 -7.97 -20.26
N GLN A 298 -30.49 -7.90 -20.32
CA GLN A 298 -31.28 -8.07 -21.53
C GLN A 298 -31.74 -6.75 -22.16
N LYS A 299 -31.62 -5.63 -21.44
CA LYS A 299 -32.15 -4.33 -21.87
C LYS A 299 -31.16 -3.22 -21.53
N PRO A 300 -30.37 -2.73 -22.49
CA PRO A 300 -29.49 -1.62 -22.24
C PRO A 300 -30.27 -0.37 -21.85
N ILE A 301 -29.63 0.51 -21.10
CA ILE A 301 -30.16 1.82 -20.76
C ILE A 301 -30.39 2.61 -22.05
N THR A 302 -31.48 3.38 -22.08
CA THR A 302 -31.82 4.24 -23.22
C THR A 302 -32.05 5.66 -22.75
N PRO A 303 -31.98 6.67 -23.64
CA PRO A 303 -32.33 8.05 -23.31
C PRO A 303 -33.75 8.25 -22.77
N LYS A 304 -34.64 7.26 -22.94
CA LYS A 304 -36.01 7.28 -22.39
C LYS A 304 -36.07 6.85 -20.92
N HIS A 305 -34.99 6.31 -20.37
CA HIS A 305 -34.95 5.90 -18.97
C HIS A 305 -34.99 7.14 -18.06
N PRO A 306 -35.84 7.18 -17.01
CA PRO A 306 -36.06 8.40 -16.21
C PRO A 306 -34.80 9.01 -15.57
N THR A 307 -33.80 8.17 -15.29
CA THR A 307 -32.54 8.59 -14.65
C THR A 307 -31.38 8.74 -15.64
N PHE A 308 -31.63 8.64 -16.95
CA PHE A 308 -30.58 8.80 -17.96
C PHE A 308 -30.06 10.24 -17.99
N ILE A 309 -28.74 10.41 -17.98
CA ILE A 309 -28.10 11.71 -18.05
C ILE A 309 -27.91 12.09 -19.52
N THR A 310 -28.70 13.04 -20.01
CA THR A 310 -28.77 13.42 -21.44
C THR A 310 -27.61 14.30 -21.91
N SER A 311 -27.01 15.09 -21.02
CA SER A 311 -25.92 16.01 -21.36
C SER A 311 -24.83 15.99 -20.28
N PRO A 312 -24.09 14.88 -20.16
CA PRO A 312 -23.00 14.75 -19.20
C PRO A 312 -21.86 15.73 -19.52
N SER A 313 -21.31 16.35 -18.48
CA SER A 313 -20.15 17.23 -18.60
C SER A 313 -18.84 16.43 -18.68
N LEU A 314 -17.71 17.08 -18.97
CA LEU A 314 -16.41 16.39 -19.08
C LEU A 314 -16.08 15.58 -17.82
N LYS A 315 -16.29 16.16 -16.63
CA LYS A 315 -16.09 15.47 -15.33
C LYS A 315 -16.98 14.24 -15.12
N ASP A 316 -18.08 14.11 -15.87
CA ASP A 316 -19.00 12.98 -15.75
C ASP A 316 -18.57 11.78 -16.60
N ARG A 317 -17.73 12.00 -17.61
CA ARG A 317 -17.22 10.98 -18.52
C ARG A 317 -16.24 10.04 -17.81
N ILE A 318 -16.05 8.86 -18.38
CA ILE A 318 -14.95 7.97 -18.01
C ILE A 318 -13.68 8.50 -18.67
N HIS A 319 -12.62 8.64 -17.86
CA HIS A 319 -11.33 9.16 -18.32
C HIS A 319 -10.34 8.01 -18.57
N CYS A 320 -10.49 6.89 -17.86
CA CYS A 320 -9.72 5.67 -18.09
C CYS A 320 -10.59 4.41 -17.94
N VAL A 321 -10.39 3.43 -18.80
CA VAL A 321 -10.87 2.05 -18.61
C VAL A 321 -9.71 1.17 -18.17
N ALA A 322 -9.86 0.56 -17.00
CA ALA A 322 -9.00 -0.52 -16.55
C ALA A 322 -9.67 -1.87 -16.84
N TYR A 323 -9.14 -2.62 -17.80
CA TYR A 323 -9.57 -3.98 -18.10
C TYR A 323 -9.05 -4.95 -17.03
N VAL A 324 -9.92 -5.38 -16.13
CA VAL A 324 -9.56 -6.18 -14.96
C VAL A 324 -9.66 -7.67 -15.25
N PHE A 325 -8.55 -8.40 -15.08
CA PHE A 325 -8.48 -9.85 -15.23
C PHE A 325 -7.98 -10.52 -13.96
N ASP A 326 -8.40 -11.76 -13.75
CA ASP A 326 -7.72 -12.69 -12.85
C ASP A 326 -6.55 -13.31 -13.61
N ILE A 327 -5.32 -13.08 -13.14
CA ILE A 327 -4.11 -13.60 -13.79
C ILE A 327 -4.11 -15.13 -13.93
N ASN A 328 -4.81 -15.82 -13.02
CA ASN A 328 -4.82 -17.28 -12.98
C ASN A 328 -5.81 -17.88 -13.98
N SER A 329 -6.65 -17.06 -14.62
CA SER A 329 -7.67 -17.52 -15.57
C SER A 329 -7.52 -16.89 -16.96
N THR A 330 -6.49 -16.08 -17.22
CA THR A 330 -6.29 -15.41 -18.52
C THR A 330 -6.15 -16.38 -19.67
N ASP A 331 -5.56 -17.54 -19.42
CA ASP A 331 -5.26 -18.55 -20.44
C ASP A 331 -6.51 -19.37 -20.81
N ASN A 332 -7.57 -19.28 -20.00
CA ASN A 332 -8.83 -20.00 -20.16
C ASN A 332 -9.98 -19.12 -20.68
N LEU A 333 -9.69 -17.90 -21.16
CA LEU A 333 -10.71 -17.04 -21.74
C LEU A 333 -11.27 -17.68 -23.02
N SER A 334 -12.59 -17.81 -23.11
CA SER A 334 -13.23 -18.37 -24.30
C SER A 334 -13.10 -17.44 -25.51
N PRO A 335 -13.16 -17.97 -26.75
CA PRO A 335 -13.17 -17.13 -27.96
C PRO A 335 -14.30 -16.10 -27.97
N LYS A 336 -15.46 -16.44 -27.40
CA LYS A 336 -16.61 -15.53 -27.26
C LYS A 336 -16.29 -14.36 -26.34
N MET A 337 -15.70 -14.63 -25.17
CA MET A 337 -15.26 -13.58 -24.24
C MET A 337 -14.17 -12.69 -24.88
N MET A 338 -13.21 -13.27 -25.60
CA MET A 338 -12.19 -12.48 -26.30
C MET A 338 -12.79 -11.57 -27.38
N ALA A 339 -13.76 -12.06 -28.16
CA ALA A 339 -14.47 -11.25 -29.15
C ALA A 339 -15.24 -10.10 -28.49
N LYS A 340 -15.92 -10.37 -27.37
CA LYS A 340 -16.62 -9.36 -26.58
C LYS A 340 -15.66 -8.28 -26.07
N LEU A 341 -14.52 -8.66 -25.48
CA LEU A 341 -13.49 -7.71 -25.03
C LEU A 341 -12.93 -6.85 -26.17
N LYS A 342 -12.72 -7.43 -27.37
CA LYS A 342 -12.29 -6.67 -28.56
C LYS A 342 -13.34 -5.67 -29.03
N GLN A 343 -14.63 -6.03 -28.99
CA GLN A 343 -15.72 -5.12 -29.29
C GLN A 343 -15.74 -3.94 -28.31
N ILE A 344 -15.64 -4.23 -27.01
CA ILE A 344 -15.59 -3.21 -25.96
C ILE A 344 -14.40 -2.27 -26.17
N LYS A 345 -13.23 -2.83 -26.47
CA LYS A 345 -12.04 -2.04 -26.79
C LYS A 345 -12.27 -1.07 -27.94
N LYS A 346 -12.95 -1.50 -29.00
CA LYS A 346 -13.29 -0.63 -30.12
C LYS A 346 -14.15 0.55 -29.66
N GLU A 347 -15.16 0.31 -28.82
CA GLU A 347 -15.98 1.38 -28.26
C GLU A 347 -15.18 2.35 -27.37
N VAL A 348 -14.26 1.84 -26.55
CA VAL A 348 -13.37 2.67 -25.71
C VAL A 348 -12.48 3.57 -26.55
N ILE A 349 -11.89 3.04 -27.64
CA ILE A 349 -11.10 3.84 -28.58
C ILE A 349 -11.97 4.89 -29.26
N ASN A 350 -13.15 4.52 -29.75
CA ASN A 350 -14.06 5.45 -30.44
C ASN A 350 -14.54 6.59 -29.53
N CYS A 351 -14.63 6.35 -28.22
CA CYS A 351 -15.01 7.37 -27.25
C CYS A 351 -13.85 8.27 -26.82
N GLY A 352 -12.62 8.01 -27.28
CA GLY A 352 -11.44 8.70 -26.80
C GLY A 352 -11.29 8.52 -25.29
N VAL A 353 -10.96 7.32 -24.83
CA VAL A 353 -10.77 7.06 -23.40
C VAL A 353 -9.45 6.31 -23.20
N ALA A 354 -8.68 6.75 -22.19
CA ALA A 354 -7.42 6.07 -21.86
C ALA A 354 -7.68 4.62 -21.44
N GLN A 355 -6.74 3.72 -21.72
CA GLN A 355 -6.93 2.29 -21.44
C GLN A 355 -5.69 1.63 -20.85
N VAL A 356 -5.91 0.79 -19.85
CA VAL A 356 -4.90 -0.07 -19.21
C VAL A 356 -5.49 -1.47 -18.98
N ALA A 357 -4.63 -2.49 -18.82
CA ALA A 357 -5.05 -3.76 -18.24
C ALA A 357 -4.59 -3.82 -16.79
N LEU A 358 -5.41 -4.45 -15.93
CA LEU A 358 -5.12 -4.67 -14.53
C LEU A 358 -5.26 -6.16 -14.23
N LEU A 359 -4.13 -6.84 -13.99
CA LEU A 359 -4.10 -8.24 -13.60
C LEU A 359 -4.12 -8.33 -12.08
N THR A 360 -5.14 -8.99 -11.54
CA THR A 360 -5.33 -9.19 -10.11
C THR A 360 -5.02 -10.64 -9.71
N LYS A 361 -5.07 -10.92 -8.41
CA LYS A 361 -4.86 -12.25 -7.79
C LYS A 361 -3.50 -12.86 -8.10
N VAL A 362 -2.48 -12.01 -8.17
CA VAL A 362 -1.09 -12.46 -8.31
C VAL A 362 -0.63 -13.03 -6.98
N ASN A 363 -0.09 -14.24 -7.02
CA ASN A 363 0.55 -14.88 -5.88
C ASN A 363 2.04 -14.46 -5.84
N ASN A 364 2.63 -14.37 -4.64
CA ASN A 364 4.05 -14.08 -4.42
C ASN A 364 4.56 -12.72 -4.94
N CYS A 365 3.97 -11.62 -4.48
CA CYS A 365 4.40 -10.24 -4.82
C CYS A 365 5.88 -9.94 -4.52
N ASN A 366 6.52 -10.71 -3.63
CA ASN A 366 7.95 -10.58 -3.33
C ASN A 366 8.85 -10.79 -4.55
N GLU A 367 8.43 -11.62 -5.53
CA GLU A 367 9.18 -11.87 -6.76
C GLU A 367 8.97 -10.78 -7.82
N VAL A 368 7.83 -10.07 -7.73
CA VAL A 368 7.43 -8.96 -8.60
C VAL A 368 8.24 -7.71 -8.28
N LEU A 369 8.48 -7.48 -6.99
CA LEU A 369 9.22 -6.33 -6.47
C LEU A 369 10.71 -6.68 -6.32
N GLN A 370 11.47 -6.62 -7.43
CA GLN A 370 12.94 -6.54 -7.33
C GLN A 370 13.36 -5.21 -6.70
N ASP A 371 14.63 -5.09 -6.28
CA ASP A 371 15.24 -4.01 -5.46
C ASP A 371 14.86 -2.55 -5.77
N ASN A 372 14.24 -2.27 -6.92
CA ASN A 372 13.84 -0.94 -7.36
C ASN A 372 12.32 -0.66 -7.34
N PHE A 373 11.44 -1.60 -6.92
CA PHE A 373 9.96 -1.49 -6.82
C PHE A 373 9.19 -1.00 -8.08
N LEU A 374 9.90 -0.53 -9.10
CA LEU A 374 9.40 0.18 -10.29
C LEU A 374 9.47 -0.66 -11.55
N LYS A 375 10.12 -1.83 -11.50
CA LYS A 375 10.28 -2.71 -12.66
C LYS A 375 9.53 -4.00 -12.40
N MET A 376 8.50 -4.26 -13.21
CA MET A 376 8.04 -5.63 -13.41
C MET A 376 9.26 -6.47 -13.80
N ASN A 377 9.50 -7.53 -13.06
CA ASN A 377 10.61 -8.44 -13.30
C ASN A 377 10.53 -8.98 -14.74
N LYS A 378 11.67 -9.09 -15.44
CA LYS A 378 11.71 -9.71 -16.78
C LYS A 378 11.05 -11.09 -16.79
N ALA A 379 11.21 -11.86 -15.72
CA ALA A 379 10.56 -13.17 -15.57
C ALA A 379 9.03 -13.06 -15.56
N MET A 380 8.49 -11.99 -14.96
CA MET A 380 7.06 -11.71 -14.92
C MET A 380 6.54 -11.26 -16.29
N ILE A 381 7.25 -10.36 -16.98
CA ILE A 381 6.89 -9.90 -18.34
C ILE A 381 6.85 -11.09 -19.33
N SER A 382 7.70 -12.09 -19.11
CA SER A 382 7.74 -13.33 -19.89
C SER A 382 6.66 -14.35 -19.51
N GLN A 383 5.82 -14.10 -18.51
CA GLN A 383 4.70 -14.98 -18.20
C GLN A 383 3.71 -15.02 -19.36
N SER A 384 3.27 -16.22 -19.71
CA SER A 384 2.28 -16.46 -20.78
C SER A 384 1.02 -15.64 -20.59
N GLN A 385 0.60 -15.43 -19.34
CA GLN A 385 -0.61 -14.70 -18.96
C GLN A 385 -0.55 -13.23 -19.40
N ILE A 386 0.57 -12.54 -19.16
CA ILE A 386 0.77 -11.14 -19.58
C ILE A 386 0.81 -11.05 -21.11
N GLN A 387 1.49 -11.98 -21.78
CA GLN A 387 1.54 -12.04 -23.24
C GLN A 387 0.15 -12.32 -23.85
N ASN A 388 -0.67 -13.15 -23.21
CA ASN A 388 -2.02 -13.44 -23.66
C ASN A 388 -2.93 -12.22 -23.54
N VAL A 389 -2.87 -11.49 -22.42
CA VAL A 389 -3.62 -10.24 -22.25
C VAL A 389 -3.17 -9.18 -23.27
N ASN A 390 -1.86 -9.07 -23.52
CA ASN A 390 -1.31 -8.21 -24.56
C ASN A 390 -1.86 -8.58 -25.96
N LYS A 391 -1.96 -9.87 -26.30
CA LYS A 391 -2.54 -10.31 -27.58
C LYS A 391 -4.04 -10.05 -27.69
N ILE A 392 -4.79 -10.24 -26.60
CA ILE A 392 -6.25 -10.05 -26.58
C ILE A 392 -6.60 -8.57 -26.73
N LEU A 393 -5.97 -7.73 -25.91
CA LEU A 393 -6.26 -6.31 -25.84
C LEU A 393 -5.41 -5.48 -26.78
N GLY A 394 -4.28 -5.96 -27.30
CA GLY A 394 -3.38 -5.18 -28.14
C GLY A 394 -2.95 -3.85 -27.51
N ILE A 395 -2.76 -3.81 -26.19
CA ILE A 395 -2.25 -2.65 -25.46
C ILE A 395 -0.76 -2.84 -25.15
N PRO A 396 0.07 -1.78 -25.12
CA PRO A 396 1.49 -1.92 -24.80
C PRO A 396 1.72 -2.61 -23.45
N LEU A 397 2.80 -3.40 -23.34
CA LEU A 397 3.16 -4.08 -22.09
C LEU A 397 3.34 -3.10 -20.92
N SER A 398 3.76 -1.87 -21.20
CA SER A 398 3.87 -0.79 -20.20
C SER A 398 2.52 -0.37 -19.60
N ARG A 399 1.40 -0.67 -20.27
CA ARG A 399 0.02 -0.42 -19.80
C ARG A 399 -0.66 -1.68 -19.24
N ILE A 400 0.09 -2.77 -19.04
CA ILE A 400 -0.38 -3.95 -18.29
C ILE A 400 0.12 -3.83 -16.86
N LEU A 401 -0.80 -3.58 -15.94
CA LEU A 401 -0.55 -3.34 -14.53
C LEU A 401 -0.87 -4.61 -13.76
N VAL A 402 -0.16 -4.84 -12.65
CA VAL A 402 -0.31 -6.07 -11.89
C VAL A 402 -0.39 -5.77 -10.40
N VAL A 403 -1.38 -6.36 -9.73
CA VAL A 403 -1.68 -6.08 -8.32
C VAL A 403 -2.10 -7.35 -7.57
N GLU A 404 -1.86 -7.33 -6.27
CA GLU A 404 -2.49 -8.25 -5.32
C GLU A 404 -3.47 -7.46 -4.45
N ASN A 405 -4.76 -7.84 -4.52
CA ASN A 405 -5.83 -7.18 -3.80
C ASN A 405 -5.96 -7.72 -2.37
N TYR A 406 -6.65 -6.98 -1.50
CA TYR A 406 -6.97 -7.37 -0.12
C TYR A 406 -8.20 -8.28 0.02
N ALA A 407 -8.63 -8.98 -1.04
CA ALA A 407 -9.84 -9.83 -1.03
C ALA A 407 -9.90 -10.78 0.17
N SER A 408 -8.81 -11.52 0.39
CA SER A 408 -8.61 -12.47 1.49
C SER A 408 -7.75 -11.89 2.62
N GLY A 409 -7.37 -10.61 2.52
CA GLY A 409 -6.54 -9.93 3.49
C GLY A 409 -7.24 -9.84 4.84
N ARG A 410 -6.48 -10.10 5.91
CA ARG A 410 -6.93 -9.83 7.29
C ARG A 410 -6.36 -8.53 7.82
N GLU A 411 -5.28 -8.03 7.22
CA GLU A 411 -4.50 -6.88 7.66
C GLU A 411 -3.90 -6.15 6.46
N MET A 412 -3.43 -4.91 6.69
CA MET A 412 -2.70 -4.11 5.69
C MET A 412 -1.29 -4.65 5.47
N ASP A 413 -0.80 -4.55 4.24
CA ASP A 413 0.50 -5.03 3.77
C ASP A 413 1.17 -3.94 2.87
N PRO A 414 2.30 -3.35 3.31
CA PRO A 414 3.00 -2.32 2.54
C PRO A 414 3.37 -2.73 1.11
N LEU A 415 3.64 -4.00 0.83
CA LEU A 415 4.01 -4.46 -0.51
C LEU A 415 2.81 -4.46 -1.46
N LYS A 416 1.63 -4.85 -0.97
CA LYS A 416 0.37 -4.75 -1.74
C LYS A 416 0.03 -3.30 -2.01
N ASP A 417 0.21 -2.44 -1.01
CA ASP A 417 -0.02 -1.00 -1.16
C ASP A 417 0.85 -0.40 -2.27
N ILE A 418 2.13 -0.76 -2.35
CA ILE A 418 3.03 -0.31 -3.41
C ILE A 418 2.50 -0.69 -4.79
N LEU A 419 2.08 -1.94 -4.98
CA LEU A 419 1.56 -2.38 -6.28
C LEU A 419 0.28 -1.64 -6.67
N ILE A 420 -0.65 -1.49 -5.73
CA ILE A 420 -1.92 -0.79 -5.96
C ILE A 420 -1.68 0.69 -6.24
N LEU A 421 -0.86 1.38 -5.43
CA LEU A 421 -0.53 2.79 -5.62
C LEU A 421 0.25 3.03 -6.91
N SER A 422 1.16 2.11 -7.28
CA SER A 422 1.88 2.16 -8.56
C SER A 422 0.91 2.01 -9.73
N ALA A 423 -0.06 1.09 -9.65
CA ALA A 423 -1.07 0.92 -10.68
C ALA A 423 -1.93 2.18 -10.84
N LEU A 424 -2.38 2.79 -9.74
CA LEU A 424 -3.11 4.07 -9.78
C LEU A 424 -2.28 5.18 -10.43
N LYS A 425 -1.01 5.32 -10.04
CA LYS A 425 -0.11 6.32 -10.63
C LYS A 425 0.05 6.14 -12.13
N GLN A 426 0.09 4.91 -12.64
CA GLN A 426 0.13 4.65 -14.08
C GLN A 426 -1.21 4.91 -14.77
N MET A 427 -2.33 4.65 -14.11
CA MET A 427 -3.66 5.03 -14.61
C MET A 427 -3.77 6.56 -14.74
N PHE A 428 -3.28 7.32 -13.76
CA PHE A 428 -3.30 8.79 -13.80
C PHE A 428 -2.48 9.34 -14.95
N ARG A 429 -1.25 8.82 -15.14
CA ARG A 429 -0.41 9.18 -16.30
C ARG A 429 -1.10 8.90 -17.62
N ALA A 430 -1.74 7.73 -17.76
CA ALA A 430 -2.47 7.40 -18.97
C ALA A 430 -3.67 8.34 -19.23
N VAL A 431 -4.29 8.86 -18.17
CA VAL A 431 -5.34 9.88 -18.28
C VAL A 431 -4.75 11.23 -18.66
N ASP A 432 -3.66 11.66 -18.04
CA ASP A 432 -3.04 12.96 -18.33
C ASP A 432 -2.53 13.02 -19.78
N ASP A 433 -1.85 11.97 -20.26
CA ASP A 433 -1.42 11.84 -21.66
C ASP A 433 -2.61 12.04 -22.61
N PHE A 434 -3.78 11.49 -22.24
CA PHE A 434 -4.99 11.57 -23.05
C PHE A 434 -5.68 12.95 -22.94
N LEU A 435 -5.71 13.55 -21.75
CA LEU A 435 -6.28 14.88 -21.53
C LEU A 435 -5.47 15.97 -22.26
N GLU A 436 -4.16 15.79 -22.36
CA GLU A 436 -3.28 16.65 -23.15
C GLU A 436 -3.64 16.62 -24.64
N ASP A 437 -3.87 15.43 -25.22
CA ASP A 437 -4.31 15.29 -26.61
C ASP A 437 -5.67 15.96 -26.88
N LEU A 438 -6.60 15.92 -25.91
CA LEU A 438 -7.94 16.51 -26.03
C LEU A 438 -7.94 18.04 -26.15
N LEU A 439 -6.86 18.72 -25.73
CA LEU A 439 -6.71 20.18 -25.89
C LEU A 439 -6.18 20.58 -27.27
N LEU A 440 -5.72 19.62 -28.07
CA LEU A 440 -5.19 19.86 -29.41
C LEU A 440 -6.26 19.71 -30.51
N GLU A 441 -7.43 19.16 -30.16
CA GLU A 441 -8.65 19.09 -31.00
C GLU A 441 -9.54 20.34 -30.79
#